data_AF-A0A4Q9QXP4-F1
#
_entry.id   AF-A0A4Q9QXP4-F1
#
_cell.length_a   1.000
_cell.length_b   1.000
_cell.length_c   1.000
_cell.angle_alpha   90.00
_cell.angle_beta   90.00
_cell.angle_gamma   90.00
#
_symmetry.space_group_name_H-M   'P 1'
#
loop_
_entity.id
_entity.type
_entity.pdbx_description
1 polymer ?
#
loop_
_entity_poly.entity_id
_entity_poly.type
_entity_poly.pdbx_seq_one_letter_code
_entity_poly.pdbx_strand_id
1 'polypeptide(L)'
;MEDIEGKGEDHGQRLAGHPGLAVLFPHVQSYLQKGMVAYQSGEERINASAAELYAGGVWERVTELDNALSALDLTLDFISNLGSSGTPGPETYRYHYENFVLRVIGVVDRAHRLVGASLLMDRRKYEGMGGNRHVEGRVRSDHPKIHAALVAVADAVDKYRGPRNELIHSSAFSTRELWLFTSIEQFHIDADGVDIEELRNRYFLKGSAEIALTIERLVDTLTALLDALAPLFQAAAEYGEEDGQEESTPEGVDEQ
;
A
#
# COMPACT_ATOMS: atom_id res chain seq x y z
N MET A 1 -26.59 11.27 -30.70
CA MET A 1 -25.22 11.73 -30.42
C MET A 1 -25.16 11.95 -28.91
N GLU A 2 -25.62 10.94 -28.17
CA GLU A 2 -24.82 9.86 -27.57
C GLU A 2 -23.86 10.43 -26.52
N ASP A 3 -24.40 10.38 -25.31
CA ASP A 3 -23.75 10.65 -24.04
C ASP A 3 -22.49 9.79 -23.91
N ILE A 4 -21.35 10.45 -23.73
CA ILE A 4 -20.15 9.80 -23.22
C ILE A 4 -20.37 9.71 -21.71
N GLU A 5 -21.12 8.68 -21.29
CA GLU A 5 -20.99 8.11 -19.95
C GLU A 5 -19.56 7.59 -19.85
N GLY A 6 -18.67 8.44 -19.33
CA GLY A 6 -17.39 8.00 -18.79
C GLY A 6 -17.69 7.01 -17.68
N LYS A 7 -17.60 5.72 -18.01
CA LYS A 7 -17.38 4.67 -17.04
C LYS A 7 -16.18 5.09 -16.22
N GLY A 8 -16.42 5.54 -14.98
CA GLY A 8 -15.39 5.50 -13.96
C GLY A 8 -15.02 4.04 -13.81
N GLU A 9 -13.92 3.64 -14.45
CA GLU A 9 -13.32 2.34 -14.22
C GLU A 9 -13.03 2.27 -12.72
N ASP A 10 -13.65 1.28 -12.08
CA ASP A 10 -13.46 0.95 -10.68
C ASP A 10 -11.99 0.57 -10.51
N HIS A 11 -11.17 1.56 -10.14
CA HIS A 11 -9.77 1.37 -9.81
C HIS A 11 -9.69 0.41 -8.63
N GLY A 12 -9.52 -0.88 -8.95
CA GLY A 12 -9.05 -1.98 -8.12
C GLY A 12 -9.49 -1.94 -6.66
N GLN A 13 -10.32 -2.92 -6.27
CA GLN A 13 -10.74 -3.21 -4.89
C GLN A 13 -9.70 -2.75 -3.85
N ARG A 14 -9.95 -1.59 -3.24
CA ARG A 14 -9.06 -1.00 -2.24
C ARG A 14 -9.04 -1.88 -1.00
N LEU A 15 -7.88 -1.99 -0.35
CA LEU A 15 -7.69 -2.81 0.84
C LEU A 15 -8.60 -2.37 1.98
N ALA A 16 -8.88 -1.07 2.10
CA ALA A 16 -9.84 -0.53 3.06
C ALA A 16 -11.27 -1.11 2.92
N GLY A 17 -11.63 -1.61 1.73
CA GLY A 17 -12.92 -2.28 1.47
C GLY A 17 -12.94 -3.77 1.84
N HIS A 18 -11.85 -4.32 2.39
CA HIS A 18 -11.73 -5.74 2.68
C HIS A 18 -12.74 -6.22 3.75
N PRO A 19 -13.49 -7.32 3.53
CA PRO A 19 -14.50 -7.80 4.47
C PRO A 19 -13.99 -8.05 5.89
N GLY A 20 -12.75 -8.53 6.02
CA GLY A 20 -12.10 -8.74 7.32
C GLY A 20 -11.96 -7.49 8.18
N LEU A 21 -12.01 -6.28 7.58
CA LEU A 21 -11.93 -5.02 8.32
C LEU A 21 -13.30 -4.51 8.78
N ALA A 22 -14.40 -5.07 8.27
CA ALA A 22 -15.75 -4.57 8.53
C ALA A 22 -16.09 -4.53 10.02
N VAL A 23 -15.59 -5.50 10.80
CA VAL A 23 -15.80 -5.60 12.25
C VAL A 23 -15.19 -4.41 13.01
N LEU A 24 -14.13 -3.80 12.48
CA LEU A 24 -13.47 -2.65 13.10
C LEU A 24 -14.16 -1.32 12.78
N PHE A 25 -15.03 -1.30 11.76
CA PHE A 25 -15.56 -0.06 11.20
C PHE A 25 -16.28 0.85 12.22
N PRO A 26 -17.13 0.34 13.14
CA PRO A 26 -17.75 1.19 14.17
C PRO A 26 -16.71 1.90 15.06
N HIS A 27 -15.66 1.18 15.45
CA HIS A 27 -14.57 1.73 16.27
C HIS A 27 -13.71 2.73 15.50
N VAL A 28 -13.43 2.46 14.21
CA VAL A 28 -12.73 3.42 13.34
C VAL A 28 -13.54 4.70 13.19
N GLN A 29 -14.84 4.59 12.93
CA GLN A 29 -15.72 5.75 12.77
C GLN A 29 -15.71 6.62 14.04
N SER A 30 -15.87 6.01 15.20
CA SER A 30 -15.83 6.72 16.48
C SER A 30 -14.44 7.34 16.75
N TYR A 31 -13.36 6.61 16.50
CA TYR A 31 -11.98 7.11 16.62
C TYR A 31 -11.75 8.35 15.75
N LEU A 32 -12.17 8.32 14.48
CA LEU A 32 -12.01 9.43 13.55
C LEU A 32 -12.84 10.65 13.97
N GLN A 33 -14.09 10.45 14.42
CA GLN A 33 -14.93 11.54 14.92
C GLN A 33 -14.29 12.23 16.14
N LYS A 34 -13.83 11.44 17.11
CA LYS A 34 -13.12 11.95 18.30
C LYS A 34 -11.83 12.66 17.91
N GLY A 35 -11.08 12.12 16.95
CA GLY A 35 -9.88 12.74 16.41
C GLY A 35 -10.14 14.10 15.76
N MET A 36 -11.22 14.23 14.99
CA MET A 36 -11.61 15.50 14.37
C MET A 36 -12.03 16.55 15.40
N VAL A 37 -12.77 16.14 16.45
CA VAL A 37 -13.12 17.03 17.57
C VAL A 37 -11.86 17.50 18.30
N ALA A 38 -10.95 16.59 18.64
CA ALA A 38 -9.67 16.94 19.28
C ALA A 38 -8.86 17.91 18.42
N TYR A 39 -8.75 17.66 17.11
CA TYR A 39 -8.06 18.55 16.17
C TYR A 39 -8.68 19.95 16.13
N GLN A 40 -10.01 20.04 16.09
CA GLN A 40 -10.73 21.33 16.08
C GLN A 40 -10.53 22.11 17.40
N SER A 41 -10.49 21.41 18.53
CA SER A 41 -10.29 21.99 19.85
C SER A 41 -8.82 22.27 20.20
N GLY A 42 -7.87 21.87 19.34
CA GLY A 42 -6.43 22.00 19.60
C GLY A 42 -5.91 21.05 20.68
N GLU A 43 -6.63 19.96 20.96
CA GLU A 43 -6.20 18.94 21.92
C GLU A 43 -5.13 18.03 21.30
N GLU A 44 -4.05 17.76 22.05
CA GLU A 44 -2.96 16.90 21.58
C GLU A 44 -3.30 15.39 21.66
N ARG A 45 -4.35 15.01 22.39
CA ARG A 45 -4.69 13.60 22.65
C ARG A 45 -6.14 13.33 22.34
N ILE A 46 -6.38 12.20 21.69
CA ILE A 46 -7.72 11.68 21.41
C ILE A 46 -8.17 10.86 22.63
N ASN A 47 -9.34 11.19 23.18
CA ASN A 47 -9.96 10.40 24.25
C ASN A 47 -10.68 9.17 23.67
N ALA A 48 -9.89 8.15 23.31
CA ALA A 48 -10.35 6.92 22.69
C ALA A 48 -10.16 5.70 23.61
N SER A 49 -11.10 4.76 23.55
CA SER A 49 -11.03 3.43 24.15
C SER A 49 -9.93 2.59 23.51
N ALA A 50 -9.57 1.47 24.15
CA ALA A 50 -8.59 0.54 23.63
C ALA A 50 -8.98 -0.03 22.25
N ALA A 51 -10.27 -0.36 22.06
CA ALA A 51 -10.78 -0.87 20.79
C ALA A 51 -10.71 0.20 19.67
N GLU A 52 -11.02 1.46 19.99
CA GLU A 52 -10.89 2.58 19.04
C GLU A 52 -9.42 2.85 18.68
N LEU A 53 -8.50 2.81 19.65
CA LEU A 53 -7.06 2.97 19.40
C LEU A 53 -6.51 1.83 18.55
N TYR A 54 -6.93 0.59 18.82
CA TYR A 54 -6.56 -0.57 18.02
C TYR A 54 -7.06 -0.43 16.58
N ALA A 55 -8.37 -0.18 16.41
CA ALA A 55 -9.01 -0.05 15.12
C ALA A 55 -8.39 1.10 14.31
N GLY A 56 -8.15 2.26 14.94
CA GLY A 56 -7.46 3.39 14.32
C GLY A 56 -6.04 3.04 13.89
N GLY A 57 -5.28 2.33 14.73
CA GLY A 57 -3.93 1.89 14.40
C GLY A 57 -3.88 0.91 13.22
N VAL A 58 -4.76 -0.09 13.18
CA VAL A 58 -4.87 -1.01 12.04
C VAL A 58 -5.27 -0.26 10.77
N TRP A 59 -6.29 0.59 10.85
CA TRP A 59 -6.81 1.34 9.70
C TRP A 59 -5.78 2.31 9.11
N GLU A 60 -4.97 2.95 9.95
CA GLU A 60 -3.85 3.79 9.52
C GLU A 60 -2.87 2.99 8.65
N ARG A 61 -2.51 1.77 9.07
CA ARG A 61 -1.59 0.90 8.31
C ARG A 61 -2.20 0.37 7.01
N VAL A 62 -3.49 0.04 6.99
CA VAL A 62 -4.20 -0.32 5.76
C VAL A 62 -4.20 0.86 4.78
N THR A 63 -4.47 2.07 5.27
CA THR A 63 -4.46 3.29 4.46
C THR A 63 -3.05 3.58 3.90
N GLU A 64 -1.98 3.32 4.65
CA GLU A 64 -0.61 3.43 4.13
C GLU A 64 -0.34 2.50 2.94
N LEU A 65 -0.92 1.29 2.95
CA LEU A 65 -0.84 0.34 1.84
C LEU A 65 -1.68 0.80 0.64
N ASP A 66 -2.92 1.25 0.86
CA ASP A 66 -3.78 1.79 -0.21
C ASP A 66 -3.16 3.01 -0.88
N ASN A 67 -2.54 3.91 -0.11
CA ASN A 67 -1.80 5.05 -0.63
C ASN A 67 -0.57 4.60 -1.45
N ALA A 68 0.10 3.52 -1.03
CA ALA A 68 1.21 2.97 -1.77
C ALA A 68 0.73 2.37 -3.11
N LEU A 69 -0.35 1.58 -3.11
CA LEU A 69 -0.96 1.03 -4.33
C LEU A 69 -1.44 2.13 -5.27
N SER A 70 -2.16 3.14 -4.76
CA SER A 70 -2.61 4.30 -5.54
C SER A 70 -1.46 5.02 -6.23
N ALA A 71 -0.30 5.11 -5.58
CA ALA A 71 0.88 5.69 -6.20
C ALA A 71 1.50 4.83 -7.31
N LEU A 72 1.39 3.51 -7.20
CA LEU A 72 1.81 2.58 -8.26
C LEU A 72 0.84 2.68 -9.43
N ASP A 73 -0.48 2.78 -9.18
CA ASP A 73 -1.52 3.00 -10.20
C ASP A 73 -1.24 4.28 -10.99
N LEU A 74 -0.96 5.40 -10.31
CA LEU A 74 -0.59 6.65 -10.98
C LEU A 74 0.62 6.45 -11.90
N THR A 75 1.61 5.67 -11.47
CA THR A 75 2.80 5.39 -12.27
C THR A 75 2.48 4.52 -13.49
N LEU A 76 1.61 3.53 -13.32
CA LEU A 76 1.10 2.69 -14.41
C LEU A 76 0.33 3.54 -15.44
N ASP A 77 -0.57 4.40 -14.98
CA ASP A 77 -1.38 5.27 -15.84
C ASP A 77 -0.48 6.20 -16.65
N PHE A 78 0.53 6.80 -16.02
CA PHE A 78 1.52 7.61 -16.74
C PHE A 78 2.23 6.79 -17.81
N ILE A 79 2.83 5.64 -17.45
CA ILE A 79 3.64 4.85 -18.38
C ILE A 79 2.81 4.29 -19.54
N SER A 80 1.58 3.84 -19.27
CA SER A 80 0.66 3.33 -20.28
C SER A 80 0.27 4.39 -21.31
N ASN A 81 0.19 5.66 -20.88
CA ASN A 81 -0.16 6.78 -21.74
C ASN A 81 1.04 7.48 -22.39
N LEU A 82 2.28 7.07 -22.08
CA LEU A 82 3.50 7.64 -22.68
C LEU A 82 3.51 7.46 -24.20
N GLY A 83 3.06 6.31 -24.71
CA GLY A 83 3.06 6.04 -26.15
C GLY A 83 2.00 6.83 -26.94
N SER A 84 1.01 7.41 -26.26
CA SER A 84 -0.13 8.10 -26.87
C SER A 84 -0.05 9.62 -26.76
N SER A 85 0.77 10.13 -25.83
CA SER A 85 1.08 11.55 -25.73
C SER A 85 2.29 11.81 -26.63
N GLY A 86 2.19 12.67 -27.63
CA GLY A 86 3.26 12.88 -28.62
C GLY A 86 4.53 13.56 -28.08
N THR A 87 4.86 13.43 -26.79
CA THR A 87 5.87 14.26 -26.12
C THR A 87 6.70 13.68 -24.97
N PRO A 88 6.47 12.50 -24.37
CA PRO A 88 7.35 12.06 -23.30
C PRO A 88 8.41 11.08 -23.83
N GLY A 89 9.66 11.53 -23.80
CA GLY A 89 10.83 10.74 -24.21
C GLY A 89 11.27 9.71 -23.16
N PRO A 90 12.36 8.97 -23.44
CA PRO A 90 12.94 7.94 -22.56
C PRO A 90 13.24 8.41 -21.13
N GLU A 91 13.53 9.71 -20.97
CA GLU A 91 13.77 10.38 -19.69
C GLU A 91 12.53 10.38 -18.78
N THR A 92 11.35 10.64 -19.35
CA THR A 92 10.09 10.61 -18.60
C THR A 92 9.74 9.19 -18.19
N TYR A 93 9.90 8.22 -19.10
CA TYR A 93 9.74 6.80 -18.76
C TYR A 93 10.66 6.41 -17.60
N ARG A 94 11.95 6.76 -17.68
CA ARG A 94 12.94 6.47 -16.65
C ARG A 94 12.51 7.02 -15.29
N TYR A 95 12.14 8.30 -15.23
CA TYR A 95 11.68 8.94 -13.99
C TYR A 95 10.52 8.19 -13.33
N HIS A 96 9.49 7.84 -14.11
CA HIS A 96 8.33 7.12 -13.59
C HIS A 96 8.69 5.69 -13.17
N TYR A 97 9.49 4.98 -13.97
CA TYR A 97 9.91 3.63 -13.65
C TYR A 97 10.78 3.57 -12.36
N GLU A 98 11.68 4.51 -12.17
CA GLU A 98 12.46 4.64 -10.92
C GLU A 98 11.56 4.85 -9.71
N ASN A 99 10.56 5.74 -9.84
CA ASN A 99 9.57 5.97 -8.78
C ASN A 99 8.79 4.69 -8.46
N PHE A 100 8.40 3.92 -9.47
CA PHE A 100 7.77 2.62 -9.27
C PHE A 100 8.69 1.66 -8.49
N VAL A 101 9.93 1.47 -8.92
CA VAL A 101 10.90 0.56 -8.26
C VAL A 101 11.13 0.94 -6.80
N LEU A 102 11.25 2.23 -6.49
CA LEU A 102 11.44 2.70 -5.12
C LEU A 102 10.19 2.47 -4.25
N ARG A 103 8.99 2.70 -4.79
CA ARG A 103 7.74 2.58 -4.05
C ARG A 103 7.31 1.13 -3.86
N VAL A 104 7.47 0.29 -4.87
CA VAL A 104 7.01 -1.11 -4.86
C VAL A 104 7.73 -1.92 -3.78
N ILE A 105 9.03 -1.71 -3.58
CA ILE A 105 9.78 -2.34 -2.49
C ILE A 105 9.30 -1.87 -1.11
N GLY A 106 8.86 -0.61 -1.00
CA GLY A 106 8.33 -0.05 0.23
C GLY A 106 7.00 -0.66 0.69
N VAL A 107 6.30 -1.41 -0.16
CA VAL A 107 5.06 -2.12 0.21
C VAL A 107 5.34 -3.21 1.25
N VAL A 108 6.48 -3.89 1.14
CA VAL A 108 6.88 -4.96 2.08
C VAL A 108 7.01 -4.43 3.50
N ASP A 109 7.65 -3.28 3.68
CA ASP A 109 7.82 -2.65 5.00
C ASP A 109 6.46 -2.27 5.62
N ARG A 110 5.55 -1.71 4.81
CA ARG A 110 4.19 -1.36 5.24
C ARG A 110 3.37 -2.59 5.62
N ALA A 111 3.51 -3.70 4.89
CA ALA A 111 2.84 -4.96 5.22
C ALA A 111 3.30 -5.51 6.59
N HIS A 112 4.60 -5.42 6.90
CA HIS A 112 5.10 -5.79 8.23
C HIS A 112 4.58 -4.86 9.32
N ARG A 113 4.48 -3.55 9.07
CA ARG A 113 3.88 -2.59 10.02
C ARG A 113 2.40 -2.87 10.27
N LEU A 114 1.63 -3.23 9.24
CA LEU A 114 0.25 -3.67 9.40
C LEU A 114 0.16 -4.87 10.34
N VAL A 115 0.99 -5.89 10.13
CA VAL A 115 1.04 -7.07 11.01
C VAL A 115 1.45 -6.70 12.43
N GLY A 116 2.47 -5.85 12.59
CA GLY A 116 2.91 -5.36 13.90
C GLY A 116 1.81 -4.63 14.67
N ALA A 117 1.07 -3.74 13.99
CA ALA A 117 -0.09 -3.06 14.57
C ALA A 117 -1.23 -4.03 14.93
N SER A 118 -1.54 -4.96 14.03
CA SER A 118 -2.62 -5.95 14.20
C SER A 118 -2.38 -6.90 15.38
N LEU A 119 -1.11 -7.17 15.70
CA LEU A 119 -0.68 -7.99 16.83
C LEU A 119 -0.35 -7.18 18.09
N LEU A 120 -0.70 -5.89 18.14
CA LEU A 120 -0.44 -5.00 19.28
C LEU A 120 1.04 -5.01 19.72
N MET A 121 1.96 -5.13 18.77
CA MET A 121 3.39 -5.06 19.08
C MET A 121 3.80 -3.63 19.46
N ASP A 122 4.91 -3.51 20.19
CA ASP A 122 5.51 -2.21 20.49
C ASP A 122 5.86 -1.47 19.18
N ARG A 123 5.18 -0.34 18.96
CA ARG A 123 5.33 0.53 17.79
C ARG A 123 6.78 0.88 17.49
N ARG A 124 7.59 1.16 18.52
CA ARG A 124 9.00 1.51 18.35
C ARG A 124 9.82 0.38 17.75
N LYS A 125 9.40 -0.87 17.95
CA LYS A 125 10.12 -2.06 17.49
C LYS A 125 9.79 -2.41 16.05
N TYR A 126 8.51 -2.34 15.65
CA TYR A 126 8.12 -2.71 14.28
C TYR A 126 8.26 -1.56 13.27
N GLU A 127 8.25 -0.29 13.70
CA GLU A 127 8.53 0.86 12.81
C GLU A 127 10.02 1.22 12.75
N GLY A 128 10.81 0.73 13.71
CA GLY A 128 12.25 1.02 13.80
C GLY A 128 13.11 0.23 12.81
N MET A 129 14.42 0.53 12.83
CA MET A 129 15.39 -0.21 12.03
C MET A 129 15.38 -1.70 12.41
N GLY A 130 15.17 -2.57 11.42
CA GLY A 130 15.03 -4.01 11.64
C GLY A 130 13.62 -4.45 12.04
N GLY A 131 12.62 -3.57 11.95
CA GLY A 131 11.22 -3.86 12.27
C GLY A 131 10.66 -5.09 11.56
N ASN A 132 10.96 -5.27 10.26
CA ASN A 132 10.53 -6.46 9.52
C ASN A 132 11.03 -7.76 10.17
N ARG A 133 12.30 -7.81 10.55
CA ARG A 133 12.88 -8.98 11.24
C ARG A 133 12.24 -9.21 12.61
N HIS A 134 11.89 -8.13 13.32
CA HIS A 134 11.18 -8.23 14.60
C HIS A 134 9.80 -8.88 14.42
N VAL A 135 9.03 -8.41 13.44
CA VAL A 135 7.70 -8.95 13.12
C VAL A 135 7.82 -10.40 12.65
N GLU A 136 8.71 -10.71 11.71
CA GLU A 136 8.96 -12.07 11.22
C GLU A 136 9.28 -13.04 12.36
N GLY A 137 10.14 -12.63 13.30
CA GLY A 137 10.52 -13.44 14.45
C GLY A 137 9.33 -13.78 15.39
N ARG A 138 8.31 -12.93 15.43
CA ARG A 138 7.07 -13.17 16.18
C ARG A 138 6.10 -14.06 15.43
N VAL A 139 5.89 -13.82 14.14
CA VAL A 139 4.84 -14.53 13.40
C VAL A 139 5.26 -15.90 12.87
N ARG A 140 6.56 -16.17 12.70
CA ARG A 140 7.05 -17.39 12.05
C ARG A 140 6.55 -18.67 12.71
N SER A 141 6.53 -18.72 14.04
CA SER A 141 6.08 -19.91 14.79
C SER A 141 4.62 -19.81 15.20
N ASP A 142 4.21 -18.65 15.71
CA ASP A 142 2.93 -18.49 16.39
C ASP A 142 1.77 -18.21 15.41
N HIS A 143 2.09 -17.65 14.23
CA HIS A 143 1.11 -17.26 13.21
C HIS A 143 1.58 -17.64 11.80
N PRO A 144 1.70 -18.95 11.48
CA PRO A 144 2.30 -19.42 10.23
C PRO A 144 1.56 -18.94 8.97
N LYS A 145 0.24 -18.72 9.04
CA LYS A 145 -0.55 -18.16 7.93
C LYS A 145 -0.18 -16.70 7.63
N ILE A 146 -0.02 -15.88 8.68
CA ILE A 146 0.41 -14.48 8.54
C ILE A 146 1.84 -14.42 8.00
N HIS A 147 2.73 -15.26 8.52
CA HIS A 147 4.10 -15.34 8.01
C HIS A 147 4.15 -15.73 6.53
N ALA A 148 3.36 -16.73 6.10
CA ALA A 148 3.28 -17.13 4.70
C ALA A 148 2.77 -16.00 3.80
N ALA A 149 1.77 -15.24 4.24
CA ALA A 149 1.27 -14.08 3.51
C ALA A 149 2.33 -12.96 3.38
N LEU A 150 3.07 -12.66 4.46
CA LEU A 150 4.19 -11.70 4.39
C LEU A 150 5.29 -12.12 3.41
N VAL A 151 5.63 -13.41 3.38
CA VAL A 151 6.58 -13.96 2.41
C VAL A 151 6.04 -13.79 0.99
N ALA A 152 4.76 -14.07 0.76
CA ALA A 152 4.14 -13.89 -0.56
C ALA A 152 4.17 -12.43 -1.05
N VAL A 153 3.95 -11.46 -0.15
CA VAL A 153 4.10 -10.02 -0.46
C VAL A 153 5.55 -9.69 -0.84
N ALA A 154 6.53 -10.23 -0.10
CA ALA A 154 7.95 -10.03 -0.43
C ALA A 154 8.33 -10.65 -1.78
N ASP A 155 7.84 -11.87 -2.06
CA ASP A 155 8.09 -12.59 -3.32
C ASP A 155 7.43 -11.92 -4.53
N ALA A 156 6.33 -11.19 -4.32
CA ALA A 156 5.66 -10.41 -5.38
C ALA A 156 6.59 -9.31 -5.95
N VAL A 157 7.52 -8.80 -5.13
CA VAL A 157 8.36 -7.66 -5.50
C VAL A 157 9.86 -7.98 -5.51
N ASP A 158 10.26 -9.23 -5.25
CA ASP A 158 11.66 -9.62 -5.06
C ASP A 158 12.56 -9.25 -6.26
N LYS A 159 12.03 -9.38 -7.49
CA LYS A 159 12.74 -9.01 -8.72
C LYS A 159 13.18 -7.54 -8.77
N TYR A 160 12.58 -6.66 -7.97
CA TYR A 160 12.93 -5.23 -7.90
C TYR A 160 13.98 -4.89 -6.85
N ARG A 161 14.41 -5.85 -6.01
CA ARG A 161 15.43 -5.59 -4.97
C ARG A 161 16.78 -5.19 -5.56
N GLY A 162 17.21 -5.87 -6.62
CA GLY A 162 18.42 -5.53 -7.37
C GLY A 162 18.36 -4.11 -7.94
N PRO A 163 17.39 -3.81 -8.82
CA PRO A 163 17.18 -2.48 -9.38
C PRO A 163 17.09 -1.37 -8.33
N ARG A 164 16.37 -1.61 -7.22
CA ARG A 164 16.26 -0.65 -6.12
C ARG A 164 17.61 -0.36 -5.46
N ASN A 165 18.46 -1.38 -5.26
CA ASN A 165 19.77 -1.19 -4.67
C ASN A 165 20.70 -0.41 -5.60
N GLU A 166 20.64 -0.67 -6.91
CA GLU A 166 21.38 0.10 -7.92
C GLU A 166 20.97 1.58 -7.91
N LEU A 167 19.65 1.86 -7.84
CA LEU A 167 19.13 3.23 -7.78
C LEU A 167 19.62 4.02 -6.56
N ILE A 168 19.69 3.38 -5.40
CA ILE A 168 20.15 4.03 -4.18
C ILE A 168 21.66 4.28 -4.19
N HIS A 169 22.42 3.46 -4.91
CA HIS A 169 23.86 3.46 -4.78
C HIS A 169 24.63 4.31 -5.80
N SER A 170 24.11 4.65 -7.00
CA SER A 170 24.71 5.69 -7.88
C SER A 170 24.20 5.76 -9.34
N SER A 171 23.22 4.95 -9.75
CA SER A 171 22.85 4.85 -11.18
C SER A 171 21.39 5.20 -11.41
N ALA A 172 21.12 6.12 -12.35
CA ALA A 172 19.79 6.25 -12.94
C ALA A 172 19.42 4.92 -13.62
N PHE A 173 18.15 4.52 -13.55
CA PHE A 173 17.65 3.32 -14.20
C PHE A 173 17.94 3.40 -15.69
N SER A 174 18.69 2.44 -16.22
CA SER A 174 19.03 2.41 -17.63
C SER A 174 19.02 0.98 -18.12
N THR A 175 18.50 0.82 -19.33
CA THR A 175 18.57 -0.41 -20.10
C THR A 175 19.28 -0.10 -21.41
N ARG A 176 19.68 -1.15 -22.13
CA ARG A 176 20.26 -1.00 -23.47
C ARG A 176 19.31 -0.23 -24.38
N GLU A 177 18.03 -0.56 -24.34
CA GLU A 177 16.98 0.05 -25.15
C GLU A 177 16.78 1.53 -24.80
N LEU A 178 16.69 1.87 -23.51
CA LEU A 178 16.59 3.27 -23.09
C LEU A 178 17.81 4.07 -23.53
N TRP A 179 19.02 3.52 -23.36
CA TRP A 179 20.24 4.18 -23.82
C TRP A 179 20.24 4.40 -25.34
N LEU A 180 19.76 3.43 -26.13
CA LEU A 180 19.65 3.56 -27.58
C LEU A 180 18.67 4.68 -27.96
N PHE A 181 17.47 4.70 -27.36
CA PHE A 181 16.48 5.73 -27.65
C PHE A 181 17.00 7.13 -27.25
N THR A 182 17.56 7.28 -26.05
CA THR A 182 18.14 8.54 -25.59
C THR A 182 19.27 9.00 -26.52
N SER A 183 20.14 8.09 -26.96
CA SER A 183 21.28 8.45 -27.82
C SER A 183 20.82 8.88 -29.22
N ILE A 184 19.85 8.17 -29.81
CA ILE A 184 19.30 8.52 -31.12
C ILE A 184 18.65 9.91 -31.07
N GLU A 185 17.85 10.18 -30.03
CA GLU A 185 17.21 11.48 -29.83
C GLU A 185 18.23 12.60 -29.59
N GLN A 186 19.21 12.38 -28.71
CA GLN A 186 20.20 13.39 -28.32
C GLN A 186 21.17 13.76 -29.44
N PHE A 187 21.61 12.78 -30.24
CA PHE A 187 22.58 12.99 -31.30
C PHE A 187 21.93 13.21 -32.67
N HIS A 188 20.59 13.21 -32.75
CA HIS A 188 19.83 13.31 -34.00
C HIS A 188 20.29 12.31 -35.05
N ILE A 189 20.49 11.05 -34.64
CA ILE A 189 20.94 9.98 -35.52
C ILE A 189 19.80 9.60 -36.46
N ASP A 190 20.06 9.65 -37.77
CA ASP A 190 19.14 9.05 -38.75
C ASP A 190 19.23 7.53 -38.63
N ALA A 191 18.10 6.90 -38.32
CA ALA A 191 17.99 5.46 -38.11
C ALA A 191 17.64 4.69 -39.39
N ASP A 192 17.73 5.33 -40.58
CA ASP A 192 17.64 4.71 -41.90
C ASP A 192 16.47 3.70 -42.03
N GLY A 193 15.23 4.22 -42.06
CA GLY A 193 14.03 3.40 -42.29
C GLY A 193 13.55 2.60 -41.07
N VAL A 194 14.17 2.78 -39.91
CA VAL A 194 13.68 2.24 -38.63
C VAL A 194 12.72 3.22 -37.96
N ASP A 195 11.52 2.74 -37.62
CA ASP A 195 10.55 3.50 -36.84
C ASP A 195 10.91 3.46 -35.34
N ILE A 196 11.71 4.45 -34.91
CA ILE A 196 12.17 4.57 -33.53
C ILE A 196 11.01 4.85 -32.56
N GLU A 197 10.00 5.57 -33.01
CA GLU A 197 8.82 5.87 -32.21
C GLU A 197 8.02 4.61 -31.92
N GLU A 198 7.79 3.76 -32.92
CA GLU A 198 7.11 2.47 -32.75
C GLU A 198 7.86 1.56 -31.76
N LEU A 199 9.19 1.44 -31.92
CA LEU A 199 10.02 0.61 -31.05
C LEU A 199 10.02 1.10 -29.60
N ARG A 200 10.09 2.42 -29.40
CA ARG A 200 10.02 3.05 -28.08
C ARG A 200 8.66 2.82 -27.44
N ASN A 201 7.58 3.03 -28.17
CA ASN A 201 6.22 2.82 -27.69
C ASN A 201 5.99 1.35 -27.27
N ARG A 202 6.50 0.41 -28.06
CA ARG A 202 6.47 -1.02 -27.71
C ARG A 202 7.24 -1.34 -26.43
N TYR A 203 8.40 -0.70 -26.24
CA TYR A 203 9.20 -0.85 -25.01
C TYR A 203 8.43 -0.31 -23.79
N PHE A 204 7.81 0.88 -23.89
CA PHE A 204 7.02 1.45 -22.80
C PHE A 204 5.79 0.60 -22.46
N LEU A 205 5.08 0.09 -23.47
CA LEU A 205 3.94 -0.81 -23.27
C LEU A 205 4.32 -2.13 -22.58
N LYS A 206 5.52 -2.65 -22.86
CA LYS A 206 6.04 -3.81 -22.13
C LYS A 206 6.29 -3.48 -20.66
N GLY A 207 6.84 -2.29 -20.39
CA GLY A 207 7.06 -1.79 -19.04
C GLY A 207 5.75 -1.59 -18.26
N SER A 208 4.72 -1.01 -18.88
CA SER A 208 3.41 -0.86 -18.24
C SER A 208 2.76 -2.21 -17.94
N ALA A 209 2.80 -3.16 -18.87
CA ALA A 209 2.29 -4.52 -18.63
C ALA A 209 3.00 -5.20 -17.44
N GLU A 210 4.32 -5.01 -17.29
CA GLU A 210 5.07 -5.51 -16.15
C GLU A 210 4.62 -4.89 -14.82
N ILE A 211 4.40 -3.57 -14.81
CA ILE A 211 3.91 -2.83 -13.63
C ILE A 211 2.51 -3.30 -13.26
N ALA A 212 1.60 -3.40 -14.22
CA ALA A 212 0.22 -3.85 -14.01
C ALA A 212 0.17 -5.24 -13.34
N LEU A 213 0.90 -6.21 -13.89
CA LEU A 213 0.98 -7.57 -13.32
C LEU A 213 1.57 -7.58 -11.91
N THR A 214 2.50 -6.66 -11.61
CA THR A 214 3.07 -6.55 -10.27
C THR A 214 2.06 -5.97 -9.28
N ILE A 215 1.31 -4.93 -9.68
CA ILE A 215 0.25 -4.33 -8.87
C ILE A 215 -0.84 -5.36 -8.56
N GLU A 216 -1.32 -6.09 -9.58
CA GLU A 216 -2.31 -7.16 -9.42
C GLU A 216 -1.85 -8.20 -8.40
N ARG A 217 -0.62 -8.72 -8.55
CA ARG A 217 -0.06 -9.68 -7.60
C ARG A 217 0.11 -9.10 -6.19
N LEU A 218 0.40 -7.81 -6.06
CA LEU A 218 0.46 -7.14 -4.76
C LEU A 218 -0.92 -7.04 -4.12
N VAL A 219 -1.95 -6.66 -4.87
CA VAL A 219 -3.34 -6.61 -4.38
C VAL A 219 -3.78 -8.00 -3.89
N ASP A 220 -3.51 -9.05 -4.65
CA ASP A 220 -3.85 -10.42 -4.27
C ASP A 220 -3.15 -10.85 -2.96
N THR A 221 -1.84 -10.61 -2.87
CA THR A 221 -1.05 -11.02 -1.70
C THR A 221 -1.36 -10.19 -0.45
N LEU A 222 -1.71 -8.91 -0.60
CA LEU A 222 -2.16 -8.05 0.49
C LEU A 222 -3.59 -8.39 0.94
N THR A 223 -4.47 -8.76 0.03
CA THR A 223 -5.80 -9.31 0.35
C THR A 223 -5.67 -10.59 1.17
N ALA A 224 -4.83 -11.53 0.73
CA ALA A 224 -4.56 -12.75 1.48
C ALA A 224 -3.94 -12.48 2.86
N LEU A 225 -3.15 -11.41 3.00
CA LEU A 225 -2.65 -10.97 4.31
C LEU A 225 -3.79 -10.49 5.21
N LEU A 226 -4.73 -9.70 4.69
CA LEU A 226 -5.90 -9.24 5.44
C LEU A 226 -6.82 -10.41 5.83
N ASP A 227 -7.00 -11.39 4.97
CA ASP A 227 -7.71 -12.64 5.31
C ASP A 227 -7.03 -13.38 6.47
N ALA A 228 -5.70 -13.45 6.48
CA ALA A 228 -4.95 -14.07 7.56
C ALA A 228 -5.02 -13.29 8.88
N LEU A 229 -5.23 -11.97 8.81
CA LEU A 229 -5.37 -11.08 9.96
C LEU A 229 -6.81 -10.96 10.48
N ALA A 230 -7.82 -11.26 9.66
CA ALA A 230 -9.23 -11.12 10.00
C ALA A 230 -9.65 -11.75 11.35
N PRO A 231 -9.14 -12.94 11.75
CA PRO A 231 -9.46 -13.50 13.07
C PRO A 231 -8.96 -12.65 14.25
N LEU A 232 -7.86 -11.91 14.08
CA LEU A 232 -7.35 -10.99 15.11
C LEU A 232 -8.24 -9.76 15.24
N PHE A 233 -8.75 -9.25 14.11
CA PHE A 233 -9.67 -8.12 14.08
C PHE A 233 -10.99 -8.47 14.78
N GLN A 234 -11.50 -9.68 14.52
CA GLN A 234 -12.71 -10.18 15.18
C GLN A 234 -12.53 -10.27 16.70
N ALA A 235 -11.44 -10.91 17.15
CA ALA A 235 -11.15 -11.03 18.58
C ALA A 235 -11.04 -9.65 19.27
N ALA A 236 -10.35 -8.70 18.63
CA ALA A 236 -10.17 -7.36 19.19
C ALA A 236 -11.49 -6.57 19.30
N ALA A 237 -12.43 -6.77 18.38
CA ALA A 237 -13.75 -6.15 18.45
C ALA A 237 -14.60 -6.73 19.58
N GLU A 238 -14.58 -8.05 19.77
CA GLU A 238 -15.33 -8.74 20.84
C GLU A 238 -14.87 -8.32 22.24
N TYR A 239 -13.56 -8.18 22.47
CA TYR A 239 -13.03 -7.68 23.75
C TYR A 239 -13.45 -6.23 24.07
N GLY A 240 -13.75 -5.41 23.06
CA GLY A 240 -14.19 -4.03 23.26
C GLY A 240 -15.65 -3.89 23.71
N GLU A 241 -16.48 -4.92 23.50
CA GLU A 241 -17.89 -4.92 23.88
C GLU A 241 -18.12 -5.34 25.35
N GLU A 242 -17.23 -6.18 25.91
CA GLU A 242 -17.35 -6.69 27.28
C GLU A 242 -16.98 -5.64 28.35
N ASP A 243 -15.95 -4.81 28.11
CA ASP A 243 -15.56 -3.70 29.02
C ASP A 243 -16.62 -2.58 29.09
N GLY A 244 -17.60 -2.56 28.18
CA GLY A 244 -18.71 -1.59 28.17
C GLY A 244 -19.92 -1.98 29.01
N GLN A 245 -19.95 -3.18 29.60
CA GLN A 245 -21.11 -3.71 30.34
C GLN A 245 -20.93 -3.72 31.88
N GLU A 246 -19.75 -3.39 32.42
CA GLU A 246 -19.51 -3.31 33.87
C GLU A 246 -19.62 -1.87 34.42
N GLU A 247 -20.76 -1.20 34.28
CA GLU A 247 -21.15 -0.12 35.21
C GLU A 247 -22.64 0.25 35.05
N SER A 248 -23.52 -0.61 35.53
CA SER A 248 -24.88 -0.19 35.90
C SER A 248 -25.36 -0.98 37.12
N THR A 249 -24.73 -0.70 38.27
CA THR A 249 -25.34 -1.00 39.55
C THR A 249 -26.40 0.08 39.81
N PRO A 250 -27.70 -0.25 39.94
CA PRO A 250 -28.67 0.73 40.38
C PRO A 250 -28.51 0.91 41.89
N GLU A 251 -27.92 2.03 42.32
CA GLU A 251 -28.07 2.49 43.69
C GLU A 251 -29.54 2.87 43.91
N GLY A 252 -30.28 1.89 44.42
CA GLY A 252 -31.62 2.07 44.91
C GLY A 252 -31.64 2.74 46.28
N VAL A 253 -32.16 3.96 46.29
CA VAL A 253 -33.16 4.49 47.24
C VAL A 253 -32.67 4.74 48.68
N ASP A 254 -32.31 5.99 48.93
CA ASP A 254 -32.71 6.69 50.16
C ASP A 254 -34.24 6.70 50.25
N GLU A 255 -34.81 6.27 51.38
CA GLU A 255 -35.81 7.05 52.12
C GLU A 255 -36.30 6.33 53.41
N GLN A 256 -36.11 7.08 54.52
CA GLN A 256 -36.87 7.12 55.79
C GLN A 256 -36.54 6.14 56.94
#